data_AF-A0A2T0WAL7-F1
#
_entry.id   AF-A0A2T0WAL7-F1
#
_cell.length_a   1.000
_cell.length_b   1.000
_cell.length_c   1.000
_cell.angle_alpha   90.00
_cell.angle_beta   90.00
_cell.angle_gamma   90.00
#
_symmetry.space_group_name_H-M   'P 1'
#
loop_
_entity.id
_entity.type
_entity.pdbx_description
1 polymer ?
#
loop_
_entity_poly.entity_id
_entity_poly.type
_entity_poly.pdbx_seq_one_letter_code
_entity_poly.pdbx_strand_id
1 'polypeptide(L)'
;MDNKKPRIARIDNPYNETKTLESIRAHKRKKQLKRRMQLIIAAGTLLILLASSALVTNYFKLNELEEQRVVAEQELESLGLHQEELEYYIGLLEDEEYVAKLARSEYYLTKDNEIVFSFPDDRNPDHIEATETAPERDAEELGDQD
;
A
#
# COMPACT_ATOMS: atom_id res chain seq x y z
N MET A 1 18.62 46.71 -33.74
CA MET A 1 18.56 48.17 -33.49
C MET A 1 19.36 48.43 -32.23
N ASP A 2 20.64 48.79 -32.38
CA ASP A 2 21.57 48.96 -31.26
C ASP A 2 21.44 50.37 -30.68
N ASN A 3 20.92 50.45 -29.46
CA ASN A 3 20.76 51.72 -28.73
C ASN A 3 22.11 52.21 -28.19
N LYS A 4 22.93 52.84 -29.04
CA LYS A 4 24.13 53.56 -28.61
C LYS A 4 23.73 54.82 -27.85
N LYS A 5 23.91 54.80 -26.53
CA LYS A 5 23.70 55.97 -25.67
C LYS A 5 24.72 57.06 -26.01
N PRO A 6 24.30 58.34 -26.12
CA PRO A 6 25.21 59.44 -26.45
C PRO A 6 26.25 59.63 -25.35
N ARG A 7 27.48 59.93 -25.76
CA ARG A 7 28.61 60.23 -24.87
C ARG A 7 28.45 61.66 -24.34
N ILE A 8 27.86 61.79 -23.17
CA ILE A 8 27.65 63.07 -22.49
C ILE A 8 28.79 63.26 -21.47
N ALA A 9 29.47 64.41 -21.52
CA ALA A 9 30.51 64.76 -20.56
C ALA A 9 29.89 64.97 -19.17
N ARG A 10 30.47 64.35 -18.13
CA ARG A 10 30.02 64.53 -16.75
C ARG A 10 30.72 65.78 -16.20
N ILE A 11 29.97 66.61 -15.49
CA ILE A 11 30.54 67.77 -14.80
C ILE A 11 31.28 67.26 -13.56
N ASP A 12 32.54 67.63 -13.38
CA ASP A 12 33.32 67.30 -12.19
C ASP A 12 32.95 68.28 -11.06
N ASN A 13 32.21 67.78 -10.07
CA ASN A 13 31.79 68.54 -8.89
C ASN A 13 31.83 67.61 -7.66
N PRO A 14 32.34 68.07 -6.50
CA PRO A 14 32.33 67.31 -5.25
C PRO A 14 30.95 66.75 -4.84
N TYR A 15 29.86 67.43 -5.21
CA TYR A 15 28.50 66.91 -5.00
C TYR A 15 28.22 65.61 -5.79
N ASN A 16 28.77 65.52 -7.00
CA ASN A 16 28.53 64.39 -7.90
C ASN A 16 29.33 63.17 -7.45
N GLU A 17 30.54 63.40 -6.95
CA GLU A 17 31.41 62.37 -6.38
C GLU A 17 30.79 61.75 -5.11
N THR A 18 30.30 62.59 -4.20
CA THR A 18 29.66 62.11 -2.96
C THR A 18 28.38 61.31 -3.26
N LYS A 19 27.52 61.79 -4.19
CA LYS A 19 26.31 61.07 -4.59
C LYS A 19 26.59 59.76 -5.32
N THR A 20 27.60 59.71 -6.19
CA THR A 20 28.00 58.47 -6.85
C THR A 20 28.53 57.45 -5.84
N LEU A 21 29.38 57.86 -4.90
CA LEU A 21 29.86 56.99 -3.81
C LEU A 21 28.71 56.48 -2.92
N GLU A 22 27.74 57.33 -2.58
CA GLU A 22 26.55 56.96 -1.82
C GLU A 22 25.72 55.90 -2.57
N SER A 23 25.48 56.09 -3.87
CA SER A 23 24.74 55.14 -4.70
C SER A 23 25.45 53.78 -4.82
N ILE A 24 26.79 53.78 -4.95
CA ILE A 24 27.62 52.57 -5.00
C ILE A 24 27.55 51.83 -3.66
N ARG A 25 27.66 52.54 -2.53
CA ARG A 25 27.53 51.96 -1.18
C ARG A 25 26.13 51.38 -0.97
N ALA A 26 25.08 52.08 -1.38
CA ALA A 26 23.70 51.60 -1.30
C ALA A 26 23.49 50.34 -2.16
N HIS A 27 24.06 50.29 -3.37
CA HIS A 27 23.99 49.11 -4.24
C HIS A 27 24.75 47.91 -3.64
N LYS A 28 25.94 48.13 -3.07
CA LYS A 28 26.68 47.08 -2.35
C LYS A 28 25.89 46.53 -1.17
N ARG A 29 25.28 47.40 -0.34
CA ARG A 29 24.41 47.00 0.78
C ARG A 29 23.21 46.19 0.32
N LYS A 30 22.48 46.66 -0.71
CA LYS A 30 21.34 45.93 -1.29
C LYS A 30 21.75 44.56 -1.85
N LYS A 31 22.90 44.47 -2.53
CA LYS A 31 23.42 43.19 -3.07
C LYS A 31 23.76 42.21 -1.95
N GLN A 32 24.39 42.68 -0.87
CA GLN A 32 24.70 41.84 0.30
C GLN A 32 23.43 41.36 1.00
N LEU A 33 22.44 42.24 1.18
CA LEU A 33 21.15 41.86 1.77
C LEU A 33 20.45 40.80 0.92
N LYS A 34 20.36 41.00 -0.40
CA LYS A 34 19.77 40.01 -1.33
C LYS A 34 20.47 38.66 -1.26
N ARG A 35 21.80 38.64 -1.21
CA ARG A 35 22.57 37.38 -1.05
C ARG A 35 22.22 36.66 0.25
N ARG A 36 22.15 37.37 1.38
CA ARG A 36 21.76 36.78 2.67
C ARG A 36 20.32 36.24 2.63
N MET A 37 19.41 37.00 2.03
CA MET A 37 18.01 36.60 1.88
C MET A 37 17.86 35.35 0.99
N GLN A 38 18.61 35.26 -0.10
CA GLN A 38 18.64 34.10 -0.98
C GLN A 38 19.14 32.84 -0.24
N LEU A 39 20.17 32.97 0.60
CA LEU A 39 20.66 31.85 1.41
C LEU A 39 19.61 31.36 2.42
N ILE A 40 18.92 32.28 3.10
CA ILE A 40 17.85 31.93 4.05
C ILE A 40 16.70 31.24 3.32
N ILE A 41 16.27 31.77 2.17
CA ILE A 41 15.21 31.15 1.37
C ILE A 41 15.65 29.76 0.90
N ALA A 42 16.86 29.62 0.37
CA ALA A 42 17.37 28.33 -0.08
C ALA A 42 17.41 27.30 1.05
N ALA A 43 17.88 27.70 2.23
CA ALA A 43 17.87 26.83 3.41
C ALA A 43 16.44 26.46 3.84
N GLY A 44 15.52 27.42 3.85
CA GLY A 44 14.11 27.17 4.17
C GLY A 44 13.45 26.22 3.18
N THR A 45 13.66 26.41 1.87
CA THR A 45 13.14 25.50 0.84
C THR A 45 13.73 24.11 0.97
N LEU A 46 15.01 23.99 1.31
CA LEU A 46 15.65 22.69 1.53
C LEU A 46 15.00 21.96 2.70
N LEU A 47 14.77 22.64 3.83
CA LEU A 47 14.10 22.05 4.99
C LEU A 47 12.67 21.60 4.68
N ILE A 48 11.92 22.41 3.92
CA ILE A 48 10.55 22.06 3.51
C ILE A 48 10.56 20.81 2.63
N LEU A 49 11.49 20.72 1.66
CA LEU A 49 11.63 19.55 0.80
C LEU A 49 12.00 18.28 1.57
N LEU A 50 12.88 18.39 2.57
CA LEU A 50 13.23 17.27 3.42
C LEU A 50 12.02 16.79 4.25
N ALA A 51 11.29 17.73 4.86
CA ALA A 51 10.10 17.40 5.64
C ALA A 51 8.96 16.82 4.78
N SER A 52 8.78 17.33 3.55
CA SER A 52 7.73 16.87 2.64
C SER A 52 8.05 15.53 1.96
N SER A 53 9.32 15.13 1.88
CA SER A 53 9.69 13.82 1.31
C SER A 53 9.08 12.64 2.11
N ALA A 54 9.02 12.76 3.44
CA ALA A 54 8.36 11.78 4.30
C ALA A 54 6.83 11.74 4.08
N LEU A 55 6.21 12.88 3.79
CA LEU A 55 4.77 12.96 3.50
C LEU A 55 4.43 12.29 2.17
N VAL A 56 5.25 12.51 1.14
CA VAL A 56 5.04 11.89 -0.19
C VAL A 56 5.19 10.38 -0.11
N THR A 57 6.23 9.88 0.57
CA THR A 57 6.44 8.44 0.75
C THR A 57 5.32 7.79 1.56
N ASN A 58 4.84 8.45 2.61
CA ASN A 58 3.67 7.98 3.37
C ASN A 58 2.40 7.95 2.52
N TYR A 59 2.18 8.94 1.63
CA TYR A 59 1.02 8.94 0.74
C TYR A 59 1.01 7.73 -0.22
N PHE A 60 2.16 7.37 -0.79
CA PHE A 60 2.26 6.17 -1.62
C PHE A 60 2.04 4.88 -0.82
N LYS A 61 2.62 4.80 0.39
CA LYS A 61 2.42 3.65 1.28
C LYS A 61 0.96 3.47 1.68
N LEU A 62 0.21 4.55 1.89
CA LEU A 62 -1.20 4.46 2.28
C LEU A 62 -2.05 3.74 1.23
N ASN A 63 -1.82 3.99 -0.07
CA ASN A 63 -2.54 3.29 -1.13
C ASN A 63 -2.19 1.80 -1.17
N GLU A 64 -0.91 1.46 -1.00
CA GLU A 64 -0.46 0.07 -0.96
C GLU A 64 -1.02 -0.68 0.25
N LEU A 65 -1.04 -0.04 1.42
CA LEU A 65 -1.64 -0.57 2.63
C LEU A 65 -3.16 -0.75 2.51
N GLU A 66 -3.86 0.13 1.79
CA GLU A 66 -5.29 0.01 1.57
C GLU A 66 -5.61 -1.19 0.65
N GLU A 67 -4.83 -1.39 -0.40
CA GLU A 67 -4.94 -2.59 -1.26
C GLU A 67 -4.65 -3.88 -0.48
N GLN A 68 -3.56 -3.92 0.28
CA GLN A 68 -3.22 -5.05 1.14
C GLN A 68 -4.31 -5.32 2.19
N ARG A 69 -4.92 -4.26 2.75
CA ARG A 69 -6.02 -4.40 3.71
C ARG A 69 -7.26 -5.03 3.07
N VAL A 70 -7.63 -4.62 1.85
CA VAL A 70 -8.78 -5.19 1.14
C VAL A 70 -8.53 -6.67 0.84
N VAL A 71 -7.35 -7.04 0.36
CA VAL A 71 -6.98 -8.43 0.10
C VAL A 71 -7.03 -9.26 1.38
N ALA A 72 -6.44 -8.76 2.47
CA ALA A 72 -6.45 -9.45 3.76
C ALA A 72 -7.87 -9.58 4.34
N GLU A 73 -8.75 -8.60 4.15
CA GLU A 73 -10.16 -8.71 4.56
C GLU A 73 -10.91 -9.78 3.75
N GLN A 74 -10.66 -9.87 2.44
CA GLN A 74 -11.25 -10.91 1.59
C GLN A 74 -10.75 -12.31 1.97
N GLU A 75 -9.46 -12.46 2.26
CA GLU A 75 -8.88 -13.71 2.72
C GLU A 75 -9.41 -14.12 4.10
N LEU A 76 -9.59 -13.16 5.01
CA LEU A 76 -10.23 -13.43 6.30
C LEU A 76 -11.69 -13.88 6.15
N GLU A 77 -12.45 -13.26 5.23
CA GLU A 77 -13.83 -13.66 4.96
C GLU A 77 -13.89 -15.07 4.37
N SER A 78 -13.03 -15.41 3.40
CA SER A 78 -12.99 -16.75 2.80
C SER A 78 -12.56 -17.82 3.82
N LEU A 79 -11.55 -17.55 4.65
CA LEU A 79 -11.12 -18.43 5.74
C LEU A 79 -12.24 -18.63 6.76
N GLY A 80 -13.01 -17.58 7.08
CA GLY A 80 -14.16 -17.66 7.98
C GLY A 80 -15.27 -18.58 7.45
N LEU A 81 -15.59 -18.46 6.15
CA LEU A 81 -16.56 -19.34 5.50
C LEU A 81 -16.09 -20.80 5.49
N HIS A 82 -14.81 -21.03 5.20
CA HIS A 82 -14.23 -22.37 5.19
C HIS A 82 -14.20 -23.00 6.59
N GLN A 83 -13.96 -22.18 7.62
CA GLN A 83 -14.03 -22.62 9.00
C GLN A 83 -15.46 -23.04 9.39
N GLU A 84 -16.48 -22.28 9.03
CA GLU A 84 -17.88 -22.61 9.30
C GLU A 84 -18.31 -23.89 8.58
N GLU A 85 -17.88 -24.06 7.33
CA GLU A 85 -18.09 -25.29 6.55
C GLU A 85 -17.45 -26.51 7.22
N LEU A 86 -16.18 -26.40 7.62
CA LEU A 86 -15.49 -27.48 8.34
C LEU A 86 -16.17 -27.80 9.68
N GLU A 87 -16.62 -26.79 10.43
CA GLU A 87 -17.33 -27.00 11.70
C GLU A 87 -18.66 -27.72 11.48
N TYR A 88 -19.39 -27.38 10.41
CA TYR A 88 -20.58 -28.10 10.01
C TYR A 88 -20.30 -29.58 9.71
N TYR A 89 -19.25 -29.87 8.93
CA TYR A 89 -18.86 -31.26 8.64
C TYR A 89 -18.39 -32.01 9.90
N ILE A 90 -17.67 -31.36 10.81
CA ILE A 90 -17.28 -31.96 12.09
C ILE A 90 -18.51 -32.38 12.88
N GLY A 91 -19.51 -31.50 13.00
CA GLY A 91 -20.75 -31.82 13.72
C GLY A 91 -21.53 -32.97 13.06
N LEU A 92 -21.50 -33.02 11.72
CA LEU A 92 -22.14 -34.09 10.96
C LEU A 92 -21.41 -35.44 11.14
N LEU A 93 -20.09 -35.43 11.24
CA LEU A 93 -19.26 -36.61 11.49
C LEU A 93 -19.31 -37.09 12.96
N GLU A 94 -19.65 -36.23 13.91
CA GLU A 94 -19.88 -36.61 15.30
C GLU A 94 -21.20 -37.38 15.49
N ASP A 95 -22.18 -37.17 14.60
CA ASP A 95 -23.48 -37.87 14.65
C ASP A 95 -23.37 -39.32 14.15
N GLU A 96 -23.57 -40.29 15.06
CA GLU A 96 -23.56 -41.72 14.77
C GLU A 96 -24.58 -42.13 13.68
N GLU A 97 -25.73 -41.47 13.59
CA GLU A 97 -26.74 -41.76 12.58
C GLU A 97 -26.27 -41.36 11.19
N TYR A 98 -25.60 -40.19 11.09
CA TYR A 98 -25.00 -39.72 9.85
C TYR A 98 -23.85 -40.63 9.41
N VAL A 99 -22.94 -40.99 10.33
CA VAL A 99 -21.83 -41.91 10.04
C VAL A 99 -22.33 -43.27 9.56
N ALA A 100 -23.39 -43.81 10.18
CA ALA A 100 -24.00 -45.05 9.74
C ALA A 100 -24.65 -44.93 8.35
N LYS A 101 -25.24 -43.77 8.02
CA LYS A 101 -25.80 -43.48 6.70
C LYS A 101 -24.71 -43.36 5.64
N LEU A 102 -23.61 -42.70 5.97
CA LEU A 102 -22.42 -42.56 5.11
C LEU A 102 -21.78 -43.92 4.83
N ALA A 103 -21.59 -44.75 5.86
CA ALA A 103 -21.09 -46.11 5.66
C ALA A 103 -22.04 -46.94 4.77
N ARG A 104 -23.35 -46.79 4.92
CA ARG A 104 -24.32 -47.45 4.05
C ARG A 104 -24.23 -46.99 2.60
N SER A 105 -24.06 -45.68 2.34
CA SER A 105 -23.91 -45.17 0.97
C SER A 105 -22.62 -45.66 0.30
N GLU A 106 -21.50 -45.67 1.01
CA GLU A 106 -20.21 -46.16 0.49
C GLU A 106 -20.25 -47.63 0.08
N TYR A 107 -20.95 -48.46 0.85
CA TYR A 107 -21.07 -49.89 0.59
C TYR A 107 -22.37 -50.29 -0.14
N TYR A 108 -23.14 -49.32 -0.64
CA TYR A 108 -24.44 -49.52 -1.30
C TYR A 108 -25.42 -50.40 -0.50
N LEU A 109 -25.41 -50.26 0.83
CA LEU A 109 -26.27 -51.00 1.76
C LEU A 109 -27.52 -50.20 2.11
N THR A 110 -28.63 -50.88 2.39
CA THR A 110 -29.89 -50.25 2.84
C THR A 110 -30.43 -50.85 4.13
N LYS A 111 -31.30 -50.09 4.81
CA LYS A 111 -32.11 -50.60 5.90
C LYS A 111 -33.39 -51.24 5.37
N ASP A 112 -33.99 -52.11 6.19
CA ASP A 112 -35.30 -52.69 5.91
C ASP A 112 -36.33 -51.58 5.63
N ASN A 113 -37.10 -51.74 4.56
CA ASN A 113 -38.11 -50.78 4.04
C ASN A 113 -37.60 -49.51 3.32
N GLU A 114 -36.34 -49.42 2.89
CA GLU A 114 -35.83 -48.31 2.05
C GLU A 114 -35.79 -48.66 0.54
N ILE A 115 -36.03 -47.67 -0.33
CA ILE A 115 -35.89 -47.79 -1.81
C ILE A 115 -34.67 -46.98 -2.24
N VAL A 116 -33.67 -47.64 -2.86
CA VAL A 116 -32.45 -46.97 -3.38
C VAL A 116 -32.70 -46.38 -4.75
N PHE A 117 -32.34 -45.11 -4.92
CA PHE A 117 -32.14 -44.48 -6.21
C PHE A 117 -30.67 -44.15 -6.34
N SER A 118 -30.01 -44.62 -7.41
CA SER A 118 -28.62 -44.29 -7.69
C SER A 118 -28.57 -43.24 -8.79
N PHE A 119 -28.04 -42.06 -8.45
CA PHE A 119 -27.75 -41.00 -9.41
C PHE A 119 -26.28 -41.09 -9.85
N PRO A 120 -25.95 -40.59 -11.05
CA PRO A 120 -24.56 -40.56 -11.53
C PRO A 120 -23.61 -39.79 -10.60
N ASP A 121 -24.13 -38.78 -9.90
CA ASP A 121 -23.37 -37.88 -9.01
C ASP A 121 -23.12 -38.46 -7.61
N ASP A 122 -23.81 -39.54 -7.22
CA ASP A 122 -23.62 -40.21 -5.92
C ASP A 122 -22.23 -40.87 -5.75
N ARG A 123 -21.38 -40.79 -6.79
CA ARG A 123 -20.01 -41.33 -6.82
C ARG A 123 -18.96 -40.37 -6.26
N ASN A 124 -19.30 -39.09 -6.06
CA ASN A 124 -18.38 -38.10 -5.53
C ASN A 124 -19.09 -37.22 -4.49
N PRO A 125 -19.11 -37.62 -3.21
CA PRO A 125 -19.84 -36.87 -2.19
C PRO A 125 -19.07 -35.60 -1.76
N ASP A 126 -19.82 -34.52 -1.55
CA ASP A 126 -19.33 -33.15 -1.30
C ASP A 126 -18.28 -33.01 -0.18
N HIS A 127 -18.28 -33.90 0.81
CA HIS A 127 -17.32 -33.89 1.93
C HIS A 127 -15.90 -34.32 1.54
N ILE A 128 -15.72 -35.03 0.41
CA ILE A 128 -14.38 -35.36 -0.12
C ILE A 128 -13.74 -34.13 -0.78
N GLU A 129 -14.54 -33.27 -1.41
CA GLU A 129 -14.05 -32.05 -2.07
C GLU A 129 -13.50 -31.02 -1.06
N ALA A 130 -14.10 -30.91 0.14
CA ALA A 130 -13.61 -30.01 1.20
C ALA A 130 -12.23 -30.42 1.76
N THR A 131 -11.85 -31.70 1.65
CA THR A 131 -10.53 -32.19 2.10
C THR A 131 -9.45 -32.00 1.03
N GLU A 132 -9.83 -32.02 -0.26
CA GLU A 132 -8.90 -31.84 -1.39
C GLU A 132 -8.65 -30.37 -1.76
N THR A 133 -9.54 -29.45 -1.39
CA THR A 133 -9.44 -28.00 -1.69
C THR A 133 -8.71 -27.20 -0.62
N ALA A 134 -8.39 -27.81 0.53
CA ALA A 134 -7.55 -27.19 1.53
C ALA A 134 -6.16 -26.93 0.91
N PRO A 135 -5.68 -25.67 0.85
CA PRO A 135 -4.31 -25.40 0.40
C PRO A 135 -3.39 -26.17 1.34
N GLU A 136 -2.57 -27.06 0.79
CA GLU A 136 -1.48 -27.69 1.52
C GLU A 136 -0.75 -26.57 2.26
N ARG A 137 -0.76 -26.66 3.60
CA ARG A 137 -0.03 -25.73 4.44
C ARG A 137 1.44 -25.93 4.12
N ASP A 138 1.99 -25.08 3.27
CA ASP A 138 3.41 -24.85 3.11
C ASP A 138 3.96 -24.34 4.45
N ALA A 139 4.17 -25.26 5.39
CA ALA A 139 4.77 -25.03 6.69
C ALA A 139 6.31 -25.22 6.65
N GLU A 140 6.91 -25.10 5.47
CA GLU A 140 8.36 -25.15 5.26
C GLU A 140 8.84 -23.88 4.54
N GLU A 141 8.88 -22.73 5.23
CA GLU A 141 9.88 -21.68 4.99
C GLU A 141 9.82 -20.58 6.06
N LEU A 142 10.01 -20.96 7.33
CA LEU A 142 10.39 -20.02 8.39
C LEU A 142 11.47 -20.65 9.25
N GLY A 143 12.62 -20.83 8.61
CA GLY A 143 13.85 -21.29 9.25
C GLY A 143 15.02 -20.92 8.36
N ASP A 144 15.39 -19.64 8.35
CA ASP A 144 16.76 -19.14 8.52
C ASP A 144 16.87 -17.69 7.99
N GLN A 145 17.08 -16.73 8.90
CA GLN A 145 17.82 -15.50 8.65
C GLN A 145 17.97 -14.72 9.96
N ASP A 146 19.06 -15.02 10.66
CA ASP A 146 19.79 -14.09 11.53
C ASP A 146 20.53 -13.02 10.68
#